data_AF-A0A955N3H3-F1
#
_entry.id   AF-A0A955N3H3-F1
#
_cell.length_a   1.000
_cell.length_b   1.000
_cell.length_c   1.000
_cell.angle_alpha   90.00
_cell.angle_beta   90.00
_cell.angle_gamma   90.00
#
_symmetry.space_group_name_H-M   'P 1'
#
loop_
_entity.id
_entity.type
_entity.pdbx_description
1 polymer ?
#
loop_
_entity_poly.entity_id
_entity_poly.type
_entity_poly.pdbx_seq_one_letter_code
_entity_poly.pdbx_strand_id
1 'polypeptide(L)'
;LFSNAQFGSGDAGNIFIKSPVVDIGEGGAVIAISFPSSTGNSGDVLLEVDRLQLTNGGEMNTSTVGQGTGGALTIRGMNGPDSQSNLVFFSGTDTSNGPSALIANALGFGPQAGNAKAITIQAKRLAIDNGGRVVTRTAGDGDAGDINLHVDRLELTDGGQIFSGTGSLENGRFTGTGGPGNGGDLNIKAAESIHISGQDQQGFLSGLFSNAQFGSGDAGDLTISTPHLTLNGGLILASSEVGSSGKAGSIMIDSETTSIMNAGTISVASSGGGASGSITLHNSDTFLSESGTISAKVSTGKQPGGNIFISAGQGILLRKDAHITAESSGLGNAGNITLTANDSILINRGRITTQANLASGGNITLQATEKIQLLDSTIASSVQGDATTAGGDINIDPDFIILQNSQILAKAIAGQGGNISLTANKAVLVDSFSSLDASSELGISGSINIRSPIQNLSSTIAPLPREPAPVTALYGSRCVAGAEGNFSTFVDSKTDTLPPTPGVFLASPLLLLSQQSTLRARNSESTLSVESELEHHWKIPWQVVDAPVMDQQLCDQKN
;
A
#
# COMPACT_ATOMS: atom_id res chain seq x y z
N LEU A 1 -22.44 -32.09 1.58
CA LEU A 1 -23.51 -32.25 2.61
C LEU A 1 -24.55 -31.18 2.38
N PHE A 2 -25.84 -31.51 2.36
CA PHE A 2 -26.90 -30.54 2.07
C PHE A 2 -27.97 -30.58 3.14
N SER A 3 -28.37 -29.41 3.59
CA SER A 3 -29.51 -29.14 4.47
C SER A 3 -30.17 -27.87 3.95
N ASN A 4 -31.43 -27.90 3.53
CA ASN A 4 -32.02 -26.73 2.88
C ASN A 4 -33.47 -26.51 3.27
N ALA A 5 -33.85 -25.24 3.41
CA ALA A 5 -35.23 -24.80 3.61
C ALA A 5 -35.80 -24.37 2.26
N GLN A 6 -36.62 -25.23 1.65
CA GLN A 6 -37.07 -25.05 0.26
C GLN A 6 -38.50 -24.48 0.14
N PHE A 7 -39.43 -24.89 1.02
CA PHE A 7 -40.83 -24.45 0.99
C PHE A 7 -41.42 -24.36 2.41
N GLY A 8 -42.13 -23.27 2.71
CA GLY A 8 -42.81 -23.06 4.00
C GLY A 8 -41.93 -22.42 5.09
N SER A 9 -42.37 -22.52 6.34
CA SER A 9 -41.75 -21.86 7.50
C SER A 9 -40.72 -22.72 8.25
N GLY A 10 -40.29 -23.85 7.66
CA GLY A 10 -39.32 -24.74 8.29
C GLY A 10 -37.89 -24.22 8.11
N ASP A 11 -37.12 -24.17 9.20
CA ASP A 11 -35.70 -23.82 9.18
C ASP A 11 -34.85 -24.92 8.52
N ALA A 12 -33.76 -24.54 7.87
CA ALA A 12 -32.75 -25.49 7.43
C ALA A 12 -32.01 -26.05 8.65
N GLY A 13 -31.73 -27.35 8.64
CA GLY A 13 -31.01 -28.00 9.74
C GLY A 13 -29.55 -27.55 9.82
N ASN A 14 -29.04 -27.47 11.05
CA ASN A 14 -27.63 -27.16 11.31
C ASN A 14 -26.72 -28.33 10.89
N ILE A 15 -25.54 -28.01 10.38
CA ILE A 15 -24.52 -28.99 10.01
C ILE A 15 -23.36 -28.87 10.99
N PHE A 16 -23.08 -29.96 11.70
CA PHE A 16 -21.93 -30.07 12.59
C PHE A 16 -20.95 -31.12 12.05
N ILE A 17 -19.70 -30.71 11.82
CA ILE A 17 -18.63 -31.59 11.35
C ILE A 17 -17.50 -31.53 12.38
N LYS A 18 -17.17 -32.69 12.95
CA LYS A 18 -16.02 -32.85 13.85
C LYS A 18 -15.08 -33.91 13.28
N SER A 19 -13.94 -33.48 12.76
CA SER A 19 -12.96 -34.35 12.10
C SER A 19 -11.57 -33.71 12.15
N PRO A 20 -10.48 -34.48 12.36
CA PRO A 20 -9.12 -33.92 12.30
C PRO A 20 -8.82 -33.23 10.96
N VAL A 21 -9.32 -33.79 9.86
CA VAL A 21 -9.12 -33.26 8.52
C VAL A 21 -10.46 -33.22 7.78
N VAL A 22 -10.72 -32.10 7.11
CA VAL A 22 -11.83 -31.93 6.18
C VAL A 22 -11.27 -31.34 4.89
N ASP A 23 -11.35 -32.10 3.81
CA ASP A 23 -10.96 -31.68 2.48
C ASP A 23 -12.20 -31.66 1.59
N ILE A 24 -12.51 -30.51 1.00
CA ILE A 24 -13.63 -30.30 0.08
C ILE A 24 -13.03 -29.77 -1.22
N GLY A 25 -12.99 -30.63 -2.24
CA GLY A 25 -12.38 -30.35 -3.53
C GLY A 25 -13.35 -30.52 -4.68
N GLU A 26 -12.94 -30.08 -5.88
CA GLU A 26 -13.56 -30.43 -7.17
C GLU A 26 -15.06 -30.10 -7.25
N GLY A 27 -15.43 -28.89 -6.80
CA GLY A 27 -16.83 -28.45 -6.75
C GLY A 27 -17.68 -29.10 -5.63
N GLY A 28 -17.04 -29.80 -4.69
CA GLY A 28 -17.73 -30.31 -3.50
C GLY A 28 -18.31 -29.20 -2.64
N ALA A 29 -19.46 -29.44 -2.00
CA ALA A 29 -20.15 -28.39 -1.22
C ALA A 29 -20.74 -28.87 0.12
N VAL A 30 -20.73 -27.97 1.12
CA VAL A 30 -21.53 -28.05 2.35
C VAL A 30 -22.52 -26.90 2.37
N ILE A 31 -23.81 -27.19 2.22
CA ILE A 31 -24.84 -26.17 2.01
C ILE A 31 -25.93 -26.25 3.07
N ALA A 32 -26.21 -25.12 3.71
CA ALA A 32 -27.25 -24.88 4.71
C ALA A 32 -28.13 -23.66 4.33
N ILE A 33 -28.74 -23.65 3.14
CA ILE A 33 -29.37 -22.46 2.51
C ILE A 33 -30.90 -22.39 2.70
N SER A 34 -31.44 -21.17 2.76
CA SER A 34 -32.88 -20.85 2.69
C SER A 34 -33.25 -20.24 1.33
N PHE A 35 -34.23 -20.84 0.65
CA PHE A 35 -34.66 -20.47 -0.70
C PHE A 35 -35.72 -19.34 -0.73
N PRO A 36 -35.94 -18.65 -1.88
CA PRO A 36 -36.80 -17.46 -1.98
C PRO A 36 -38.25 -17.63 -1.50
N SER A 37 -38.78 -18.85 -1.49
CA SER A 37 -40.17 -19.15 -1.07
C SER A 37 -40.28 -19.68 0.37
N SER A 38 -39.19 -19.62 1.14
CA SER A 38 -39.15 -19.99 2.56
C SER A 38 -39.17 -18.76 3.46
N THR A 39 -39.90 -18.86 4.57
CA THR A 39 -39.80 -17.93 5.70
C THR A 39 -38.91 -18.49 6.83
N GLY A 40 -38.39 -19.70 6.65
CA GLY A 40 -37.48 -20.36 7.59
C GLY A 40 -36.05 -19.88 7.44
N ASN A 41 -35.31 -19.94 8.54
CA ASN A 41 -33.91 -19.54 8.64
C ASN A 41 -33.00 -20.55 7.95
N SER A 42 -31.86 -20.07 7.47
CA SER A 42 -30.74 -20.90 7.04
C SER A 42 -30.06 -21.57 8.25
N GLY A 43 -29.50 -22.75 8.02
CA GLY A 43 -28.88 -23.55 9.06
C GLY A 43 -27.47 -23.06 9.35
N ASP A 44 -27.04 -23.17 10.60
CA ASP A 44 -25.68 -22.86 11.00
C ASP A 44 -24.73 -24.02 10.60
N VAL A 45 -23.52 -23.69 10.16
CA VAL A 45 -22.44 -24.64 9.85
C VAL A 45 -21.33 -24.46 10.87
N LEU A 46 -21.04 -25.51 11.63
CA LEU A 46 -19.95 -25.54 12.61
C LEU A 46 -18.96 -26.65 12.27
N LEU A 47 -17.72 -26.27 11.99
CA LEU A 47 -16.58 -27.16 11.78
C LEU A 47 -15.64 -27.11 12.98
N GLU A 48 -15.45 -28.26 13.61
CA GLU A 48 -14.40 -28.53 14.59
C GLU A 48 -13.31 -29.40 13.95
N VAL A 49 -12.22 -28.77 13.53
CA VAL A 49 -11.20 -29.40 12.69
C VAL A 49 -9.79 -28.96 13.06
N ASP A 50 -8.80 -29.82 12.84
CA ASP A 50 -7.39 -29.39 12.92
C ASP A 50 -6.93 -28.81 11.57
N ARG A 51 -7.44 -29.36 10.46
CA ARG A 51 -7.14 -28.90 9.10
C ARG A 51 -8.41 -28.86 8.24
N LEU A 52 -8.65 -27.72 7.60
CA LEU A 52 -9.64 -27.54 6.55
C LEU A 52 -8.95 -27.15 5.25
N GLN A 53 -9.31 -27.81 4.15
CA GLN A 53 -8.93 -27.41 2.80
C GLN A 53 -10.17 -27.31 1.90
N LEU A 54 -10.34 -26.15 1.26
CA LEU A 54 -11.26 -25.96 0.14
C LEU A 54 -10.44 -25.76 -1.12
N THR A 55 -10.56 -26.66 -2.09
CA THR A 55 -9.75 -26.60 -3.32
C THR A 55 -10.61 -26.72 -4.57
N ASN A 56 -10.19 -26.11 -5.68
CA ASN A 56 -10.80 -26.27 -7.00
C ASN A 56 -12.35 -26.12 -6.98
N GLY A 57 -12.84 -25.05 -6.33
CA GLY A 57 -14.27 -24.74 -6.20
C GLY A 57 -14.99 -25.42 -5.03
N GLY A 58 -14.25 -25.90 -4.03
CA GLY A 58 -14.86 -26.39 -2.79
C GLY A 58 -15.60 -25.26 -2.05
N GLU A 59 -16.87 -25.46 -1.70
CA GLU A 59 -17.72 -24.40 -1.15
C GLU A 59 -18.38 -24.79 0.18
N MET A 60 -18.53 -23.81 1.08
CA MET A 60 -19.47 -23.89 2.20
C MET A 60 -20.40 -22.68 2.24
N ASN A 61 -21.71 -22.91 2.27
CA ASN A 61 -22.71 -21.87 2.01
C ASN A 61 -23.89 -21.93 2.99
N THR A 62 -24.14 -20.84 3.70
CA THR A 62 -25.24 -20.68 4.67
C THR A 62 -26.17 -19.53 4.33
N SER A 63 -26.18 -19.09 3.07
CA SER A 63 -26.91 -17.90 2.61
C SER A 63 -28.43 -18.01 2.82
N THR A 64 -29.11 -16.88 2.90
CA THR A 64 -30.58 -16.79 2.82
C THR A 64 -30.98 -15.98 1.60
N VAL A 65 -32.02 -16.41 0.89
CA VAL A 65 -32.62 -15.67 -0.24
C VAL A 65 -34.06 -15.25 0.07
N GLY A 66 -34.62 -15.71 1.20
CA GLY A 66 -35.99 -15.48 1.63
C GLY A 66 -36.12 -14.49 2.78
N GLN A 67 -37.19 -14.64 3.58
CA GLN A 67 -37.44 -13.81 4.76
C GLN A 67 -36.67 -14.27 6.00
N GLY A 68 -36.23 -15.53 6.03
CA GLY A 68 -35.48 -16.09 7.15
C GLY A 68 -34.07 -15.52 7.25
N THR A 69 -33.50 -15.55 8.44
CA THR A 69 -32.11 -15.13 8.69
C THR A 69 -31.11 -16.12 8.08
N GLY A 70 -29.97 -15.61 7.60
CA GLY A 70 -28.84 -16.42 7.13
C GLY A 70 -28.17 -17.18 8.27
N GLY A 71 -27.53 -18.31 7.95
CA GLY A 71 -26.88 -19.16 8.94
C GLY A 71 -25.47 -18.67 9.24
N ALA A 72 -24.99 -18.93 10.46
CA ALA A 72 -23.61 -18.64 10.85
C ALA A 72 -22.67 -19.72 10.31
N LEU A 73 -21.45 -19.35 9.96
CA LEU A 73 -20.40 -20.30 9.57
C LEU A 73 -19.22 -20.15 10.53
N THR A 74 -18.94 -21.18 11.32
CA THR A 74 -17.87 -21.18 12.31
C THR A 74 -16.87 -22.29 12.03
N ILE A 75 -15.58 -21.95 11.94
CA ILE A 75 -14.46 -22.89 11.85
C ILE A 75 -13.57 -22.69 13.06
N ARG A 76 -13.34 -23.75 13.83
CA ARG A 76 -12.49 -23.76 15.03
C ARG A 76 -11.81 -25.10 15.22
N GLY A 77 -10.86 -25.14 16.15
CA GLY A 77 -10.15 -26.36 16.54
C GLY A 77 -11.01 -27.35 17.31
N MET A 78 -10.57 -28.61 17.38
CA MET A 78 -11.36 -29.70 17.96
C MET A 78 -11.46 -29.71 19.49
N ASN A 79 -10.61 -28.93 20.16
CA ASN A 79 -10.36 -29.01 21.60
C ASN A 79 -11.14 -27.96 22.42
N GLY A 80 -12.29 -27.53 21.92
CA GLY A 80 -13.19 -26.61 22.61
C GLY A 80 -13.48 -25.32 21.83
N PRO A 81 -14.33 -24.44 22.40
CA PRO A 81 -14.82 -23.26 21.71
C PRO A 81 -13.73 -22.21 21.41
N ASP A 82 -12.67 -22.17 22.21
CA ASP A 82 -11.54 -21.24 22.03
C ASP A 82 -10.35 -21.88 21.29
N SER A 83 -10.49 -23.13 20.85
CA SER A 83 -9.43 -23.84 20.14
C SER A 83 -9.29 -23.27 18.72
N GLN A 84 -8.06 -23.03 18.29
CA GLN A 84 -7.76 -22.71 16.89
C GLN A 84 -7.52 -23.98 16.09
N SER A 85 -7.99 -24.00 14.84
CA SER A 85 -7.56 -24.97 13.83
C SER A 85 -6.07 -24.77 13.56
N ASN A 86 -5.31 -25.81 13.18
CA ASN A 86 -3.90 -25.60 12.80
C ASN A 86 -3.79 -24.94 11.41
N LEU A 87 -4.67 -25.30 10.47
CA LEU A 87 -4.65 -24.76 9.12
C LEU A 87 -6.07 -24.64 8.54
N VAL A 88 -6.38 -23.48 7.98
CA VAL A 88 -7.52 -23.28 7.09
C VAL A 88 -6.97 -22.76 5.76
N PHE A 89 -7.26 -23.47 4.67
CA PHE A 89 -6.68 -23.22 3.37
C PHE A 89 -7.73 -23.20 2.27
N PHE A 90 -7.79 -22.12 1.48
CA PHE A 90 -8.70 -21.99 0.34
C PHE A 90 -7.89 -21.71 -0.93
N SER A 91 -8.14 -22.47 -2.00
CA SER A 91 -7.33 -22.40 -3.21
C SER A 91 -8.12 -22.73 -4.48
N GLY A 92 -7.91 -21.94 -5.53
CA GLY A 92 -8.37 -22.27 -6.87
C GLY A 92 -9.86 -22.08 -7.11
N THR A 93 -10.24 -22.31 -8.37
CA THR A 93 -11.62 -22.27 -8.86
C THR A 93 -11.99 -23.60 -9.52
N ASP A 94 -13.28 -23.92 -9.62
CA ASP A 94 -13.75 -25.05 -10.43
C ASP A 94 -13.68 -24.73 -11.95
N THR A 95 -14.12 -25.69 -12.77
CA THR A 95 -14.18 -25.57 -14.23
C THR A 95 -15.17 -24.53 -14.75
N SER A 96 -16.10 -24.08 -13.91
CA SER A 96 -17.04 -22.99 -14.18
C SER A 96 -16.59 -21.64 -13.62
N ASN A 97 -15.33 -21.54 -13.16
CA ASN A 97 -14.76 -20.37 -12.46
C ASN A 97 -15.45 -20.04 -11.12
N GLY A 98 -16.11 -21.01 -10.49
CA GLY A 98 -16.60 -20.94 -9.12
C GLY A 98 -15.43 -21.00 -8.14
N PRO A 99 -15.22 -19.99 -7.27
CA PRO A 99 -14.09 -19.98 -6.35
C PRO A 99 -14.26 -20.96 -5.20
N SER A 100 -13.15 -21.49 -4.67
CA SER A 100 -13.16 -22.15 -3.37
C SER A 100 -13.54 -21.13 -2.29
N ALA A 101 -14.70 -21.28 -1.64
CA ALA A 101 -15.28 -20.19 -0.88
C ALA A 101 -16.06 -20.57 0.38
N LEU A 102 -16.05 -19.65 1.34
CA LEU A 102 -17.03 -19.57 2.43
C LEU A 102 -18.03 -18.46 2.14
N ILE A 103 -19.32 -18.76 2.23
CA ILE A 103 -20.38 -17.83 1.79
C ILE A 103 -21.52 -17.78 2.82
N ALA A 104 -21.83 -16.58 3.32
CA ALA A 104 -22.98 -16.33 4.19
C ALA A 104 -23.68 -15.02 3.78
N ASN A 105 -24.52 -15.09 2.74
CA ASN A 105 -25.19 -13.92 2.17
C ASN A 105 -26.64 -13.74 2.66
N ALA A 106 -27.13 -12.50 2.62
CA ALA A 106 -28.52 -12.09 2.79
C ALA A 106 -29.09 -11.52 1.48
N LEU A 107 -29.72 -12.36 0.68
CA LEU A 107 -30.19 -12.01 -0.67
C LEU A 107 -31.71 -11.78 -0.74
N GLY A 108 -32.39 -11.72 0.41
CA GLY A 108 -33.83 -11.48 0.48
C GLY A 108 -34.21 -10.02 0.15
N PHE A 109 -35.33 -9.82 -0.53
CA PHE A 109 -35.84 -8.49 -0.92
C PHE A 109 -37.07 -8.06 -0.12
N GLY A 110 -37.18 -6.77 0.20
CA GLY A 110 -38.33 -6.17 0.91
C GLY A 110 -38.21 -6.23 2.43
N PRO A 111 -39.13 -5.59 3.19
CA PRO A 111 -38.98 -5.31 4.62
C PRO A 111 -39.04 -6.54 5.52
N GLN A 112 -39.22 -7.73 4.95
CA GLN A 112 -39.20 -9.00 5.67
C GLN A 112 -37.93 -9.79 5.38
N ALA A 113 -36.97 -9.25 4.61
CA ALA A 113 -35.71 -9.89 4.34
C ALA A 113 -34.94 -10.14 5.65
N GLY A 114 -34.43 -11.35 5.82
CA GLY A 114 -33.65 -11.72 6.99
C GLY A 114 -32.18 -11.33 6.85
N ASN A 115 -31.57 -10.96 7.97
CA ASN A 115 -30.15 -10.62 8.03
C ASN A 115 -29.28 -11.88 7.96
N ALA A 116 -28.07 -11.77 7.40
CA ALA A 116 -27.06 -12.82 7.48
C ALA A 116 -26.37 -12.81 8.84
N LYS A 117 -26.00 -14.00 9.32
CA LYS A 117 -25.14 -14.14 10.50
C LYS A 117 -23.66 -14.14 10.09
N ALA A 118 -22.80 -14.00 11.09
CA ALA A 118 -21.36 -13.86 10.89
C ALA A 118 -20.66 -15.14 10.40
N ILE A 119 -19.54 -14.93 9.68
CA ILE A 119 -18.51 -15.94 9.46
C ILE A 119 -17.44 -15.75 10.53
N THR A 120 -17.08 -16.83 11.25
CA THR A 120 -16.02 -16.82 12.27
C THR A 120 -14.97 -17.88 11.96
N ILE A 121 -13.71 -17.47 11.87
CA ILE A 121 -12.58 -18.39 11.64
C ILE A 121 -11.57 -18.24 12.77
N GLN A 122 -11.32 -19.34 13.48
CA GLN A 122 -10.28 -19.47 14.49
C GLN A 122 -9.25 -20.48 14.01
N ALA A 123 -8.06 -20.00 13.63
CA ALA A 123 -7.01 -20.84 13.08
C ALA A 123 -5.62 -20.25 13.30
N LYS A 124 -4.61 -21.06 13.58
CA LYS A 124 -3.22 -20.58 13.66
C LYS A 124 -2.78 -19.97 12.32
N ARG A 125 -3.07 -20.66 11.22
CA ARG A 125 -2.83 -20.14 9.87
C ARG A 125 -4.09 -20.20 9.03
N LEU A 126 -4.49 -19.05 8.50
CA LEU A 126 -5.47 -18.91 7.43
C LEU A 126 -4.74 -18.47 6.17
N ALA A 127 -4.78 -19.30 5.12
CA ALA A 127 -4.20 -18.99 3.83
C ALA A 127 -5.27 -19.07 2.74
N ILE A 128 -5.39 -18.01 1.97
CA ILE A 128 -6.34 -17.90 0.85
C ILE A 128 -5.52 -17.55 -0.38
N ASP A 129 -5.52 -18.43 -1.36
CA ASP A 129 -4.73 -18.28 -2.57
C ASP A 129 -5.53 -18.53 -3.86
N ASN A 130 -4.94 -18.18 -5.00
CA ASN A 130 -5.41 -18.56 -6.34
C ASN A 130 -6.93 -18.33 -6.55
N GLY A 131 -7.43 -17.16 -6.16
CA GLY A 131 -8.85 -16.80 -6.32
C GLY A 131 -9.81 -17.33 -5.24
N GLY A 132 -9.32 -17.97 -4.17
CA GLY A 132 -10.13 -18.39 -3.01
C GLY A 132 -10.79 -17.20 -2.28
N ARG A 133 -11.94 -17.43 -1.63
CA ARG A 133 -12.77 -16.33 -1.07
C ARG A 133 -13.42 -16.62 0.28
N VAL A 134 -13.59 -15.56 1.08
CA VAL A 134 -14.55 -15.52 2.20
C VAL A 134 -15.50 -14.36 1.96
N VAL A 135 -16.80 -14.63 1.95
CA VAL A 135 -17.81 -13.68 1.46
C VAL A 135 -19.01 -13.61 2.40
N THR A 136 -19.31 -12.39 2.84
CA THR A 136 -20.62 -12.01 3.37
C THR A 136 -21.17 -10.85 2.55
N ARG A 137 -22.46 -10.86 2.26
CA ARG A 137 -23.05 -9.80 1.44
C ARG A 137 -24.54 -9.68 1.64
N THR A 138 -25.08 -8.48 1.42
CA THR A 138 -26.52 -8.27 1.25
C THR A 138 -26.87 -7.71 -0.12
N ALA A 139 -27.93 -8.23 -0.74
CA ALA A 139 -28.49 -7.70 -1.98
C ALA A 139 -29.82 -6.96 -1.78
N GLY A 140 -30.41 -6.97 -0.58
CA GLY A 140 -31.74 -6.44 -0.33
C GLY A 140 -31.85 -5.64 0.97
N ASP A 141 -32.95 -5.82 1.71
CA ASP A 141 -33.26 -4.96 2.86
C ASP A 141 -32.62 -5.46 4.17
N GLY A 142 -32.24 -6.74 4.23
CA GLY A 142 -31.56 -7.32 5.39
C GLY A 142 -30.07 -6.99 5.41
N ASP A 143 -29.45 -6.95 6.57
CA ASP A 143 -28.02 -6.65 6.72
C ASP A 143 -27.14 -7.87 6.40
N ALA A 144 -25.93 -7.63 5.89
CA ALA A 144 -24.90 -8.65 5.75
C ALA A 144 -24.28 -9.00 7.12
N GLY A 145 -23.80 -10.22 7.26
CA GLY A 145 -23.11 -10.66 8.47
C GLY A 145 -21.65 -10.20 8.50
N ASP A 146 -21.12 -10.04 9.71
CA ASP A 146 -19.71 -9.71 9.91
C ASP A 146 -18.78 -10.88 9.54
N ILE A 147 -17.52 -10.57 9.25
CA ILE A 147 -16.45 -11.55 9.13
C ILE A 147 -15.47 -11.34 10.27
N ASN A 148 -15.35 -12.34 11.14
CA ASN A 148 -14.51 -12.32 12.33
C ASN A 148 -13.38 -13.34 12.21
N LEU A 149 -12.14 -12.85 12.06
CA LEU A 149 -10.94 -13.70 11.95
C LEU A 149 -10.09 -13.56 13.20
N HIS A 150 -9.83 -14.69 13.87
CA HIS A 150 -8.92 -14.79 15.01
C HIS A 150 -7.83 -15.80 14.66
N VAL A 151 -6.71 -15.29 14.13
CA VAL A 151 -5.63 -16.12 13.61
C VAL A 151 -4.28 -15.74 14.18
N ASP A 152 -3.26 -16.57 13.97
CA ASP A 152 -1.88 -16.13 14.25
C ASP A 152 -1.30 -15.50 12.98
N ARG A 153 -1.53 -16.14 11.83
CA ARG A 153 -1.04 -15.72 10.52
C ARG A 153 -2.17 -15.71 9.48
N LEU A 154 -2.33 -14.58 8.80
CA LEU A 154 -3.21 -14.43 7.63
C LEU A 154 -2.36 -14.23 6.37
N GLU A 155 -2.56 -15.06 5.36
CA GLU A 155 -1.87 -14.99 4.07
C GLU A 155 -2.92 -14.92 2.94
N LEU A 156 -2.96 -13.80 2.22
CA LEU A 156 -3.78 -13.61 1.02
C LEU A 156 -2.85 -13.47 -0.18
N THR A 157 -2.80 -14.48 -1.04
CA THR A 157 -1.88 -14.50 -2.18
C THR A 157 -2.60 -14.77 -3.50
N ASP A 158 -2.03 -14.37 -4.62
CA ASP A 158 -2.47 -14.77 -5.97
C ASP A 158 -4.00 -14.64 -6.21
N GLY A 159 -4.60 -13.53 -5.77
CA GLY A 159 -6.02 -13.23 -5.91
C GLY A 159 -6.91 -13.74 -4.77
N GLY A 160 -6.35 -14.11 -3.62
CA GLY A 160 -7.13 -14.45 -2.42
C GLY A 160 -7.88 -13.24 -1.84
N GLN A 161 -9.19 -13.38 -1.60
CA GLN A 161 -10.05 -12.25 -1.20
C GLN A 161 -10.89 -12.53 0.05
N ILE A 162 -11.08 -11.49 0.86
CA ILE A 162 -12.09 -11.46 1.91
C ILE A 162 -12.99 -10.26 1.66
N PHE A 163 -14.28 -10.52 1.50
CA PHE A 163 -15.25 -9.52 1.07
C PHE A 163 -16.44 -9.49 2.01
N SER A 164 -16.75 -8.30 2.52
CA SER A 164 -18.03 -7.95 3.12
C SER A 164 -18.65 -6.78 2.36
N GLY A 165 -19.98 -6.70 2.24
CA GLY A 165 -20.58 -5.55 1.58
C GLY A 165 -22.04 -5.67 1.14
N THR A 166 -22.45 -4.76 0.25
CA THR A 166 -23.79 -4.70 -0.34
C THR A 166 -23.80 -4.94 -1.87
N GLY A 167 -24.99 -5.21 -2.42
CA GLY A 167 -25.30 -5.45 -3.84
C GLY A 167 -25.50 -6.93 -4.21
N SER A 168 -25.74 -7.23 -5.50
CA SER A 168 -25.72 -8.61 -6.05
C SER A 168 -24.59 -8.86 -7.07
N LEU A 169 -24.18 -10.14 -7.19
CA LEU A 169 -23.13 -10.65 -8.08
C LEU A 169 -23.89 -11.50 -9.10
N GLU A 170 -23.96 -11.08 -10.36
CA GLU A 170 -24.45 -11.96 -11.44
C GLU A 170 -23.31 -12.18 -12.45
N ASN A 171 -22.97 -13.44 -12.73
CA ASN A 171 -21.97 -13.83 -13.74
C ASN A 171 -20.58 -13.17 -13.55
N GLY A 172 -20.11 -13.05 -12.31
CA GLY A 172 -18.82 -12.40 -12.01
C GLY A 172 -18.79 -10.88 -12.24
N ARG A 173 -19.96 -10.27 -12.48
CA ARG A 173 -20.14 -8.83 -12.61
C ARG A 173 -21.20 -8.38 -11.60
N PHE A 174 -20.93 -7.27 -10.91
CA PHE A 174 -21.89 -6.74 -9.95
C PHE A 174 -23.08 -6.13 -10.70
N THR A 175 -24.27 -6.71 -10.53
CA THR A 175 -25.54 -6.23 -11.10
C THR A 175 -26.63 -6.37 -10.04
N GLY A 176 -27.56 -5.41 -9.98
CA GLY A 176 -28.81 -5.58 -9.23
C GLY A 176 -29.04 -4.60 -8.08
N THR A 177 -30.34 -4.28 -7.93
CA THR A 177 -31.02 -3.31 -7.05
C THR A 177 -30.62 -3.41 -5.59
N GLY A 178 -30.07 -2.33 -5.02
CA GLY A 178 -29.71 -2.32 -3.60
C GLY A 178 -30.87 -1.85 -2.72
N GLY A 179 -31.29 -2.74 -1.82
CA GLY A 179 -32.13 -2.37 -0.69
C GLY A 179 -31.37 -1.52 0.34
N PRO A 180 -32.00 -1.15 1.46
CA PRO A 180 -31.39 -0.39 2.54
C PRO A 180 -30.46 -1.21 3.45
N GLY A 181 -30.30 -2.52 3.24
CA GLY A 181 -29.47 -3.37 4.10
C GLY A 181 -27.99 -2.98 4.06
N ASN A 182 -27.33 -2.97 5.21
CA ASN A 182 -25.94 -2.55 5.34
C ASN A 182 -24.96 -3.72 5.12
N GLY A 183 -23.73 -3.38 4.70
CA GLY A 183 -22.61 -4.31 4.69
C GLY A 183 -22.17 -4.65 6.12
N GLY A 184 -21.64 -5.85 6.33
CA GLY A 184 -21.11 -6.27 7.63
C GLY A 184 -19.69 -5.78 7.85
N ASP A 185 -19.24 -5.77 9.09
CA ASP A 185 -17.87 -5.37 9.42
C ASP A 185 -16.87 -6.51 9.15
N LEU A 186 -15.64 -6.12 8.81
CA LEU A 186 -14.52 -7.05 8.67
C LEU A 186 -13.53 -6.85 9.83
N ASN A 187 -13.54 -7.79 10.77
CA ASN A 187 -12.75 -7.75 11.99
C ASN A 187 -11.64 -8.81 11.93
N ILE A 188 -10.39 -8.37 11.84
CA ILE A 188 -9.23 -9.26 11.70
C ILE A 188 -8.28 -9.05 12.86
N LYS A 189 -8.03 -10.11 13.63
CA LYS A 189 -7.01 -10.16 14.66
C LYS A 189 -6.01 -11.26 14.31
N ALA A 190 -4.79 -10.86 13.99
CA ALA A 190 -3.67 -11.76 13.76
C ALA A 190 -2.66 -11.63 14.89
N ALA A 191 -2.32 -12.72 15.58
CA ALA A 191 -1.39 -12.69 16.70
C ALA A 191 0.08 -12.49 16.29
N GLU A 192 0.43 -12.80 15.04
CA GLU A 192 1.80 -12.66 14.51
C GLU A 192 1.88 -11.72 13.31
N SER A 193 1.14 -12.01 12.23
CA SER A 193 1.32 -11.28 10.97
C SER A 193 0.16 -11.38 10.00
N ILE A 194 0.01 -10.36 9.16
CA ILE A 194 -0.85 -10.36 7.98
C ILE A 194 0.01 -10.06 6.75
N HIS A 195 -0.07 -10.91 5.74
CA HIS A 195 0.59 -10.74 4.45
C HIS A 195 -0.42 -10.79 3.32
N ILE A 196 -0.47 -9.73 2.51
CA ILE A 196 -1.37 -9.62 1.35
C ILE A 196 -0.52 -9.29 0.13
N SER A 197 -0.54 -10.17 -0.88
CA SER A 197 0.27 -9.99 -2.08
C SER A 197 -0.30 -10.65 -3.33
N GLY A 198 0.15 -10.17 -4.49
CA GLY A 198 -0.19 -10.78 -5.78
C GLY A 198 -1.61 -10.52 -6.28
N GLN A 199 -1.88 -11.10 -7.43
CA GLN A 199 -3.16 -11.06 -8.14
C GLN A 199 -3.32 -12.40 -8.89
N ASP A 200 -4.55 -12.81 -9.17
CA ASP A 200 -4.78 -14.03 -9.94
C ASP A 200 -4.51 -13.82 -11.45
N GLN A 201 -4.68 -14.89 -12.23
CA GLN A 201 -4.48 -14.89 -13.69
C GLN A 201 -5.47 -13.98 -14.43
N GLN A 202 -6.60 -13.66 -13.80
CA GLN A 202 -7.66 -12.80 -14.32
C GLN A 202 -7.45 -11.33 -13.93
N GLY A 203 -6.42 -11.04 -13.12
CA GLY A 203 -6.08 -9.69 -12.66
C GLY A 203 -6.83 -9.25 -11.41
N PHE A 204 -7.52 -10.16 -10.69
CA PHE A 204 -8.10 -9.82 -9.40
C PHE A 204 -7.00 -9.75 -8.35
N LEU A 205 -6.86 -8.59 -7.72
CA LEU A 205 -5.92 -8.36 -6.63
C LEU A 205 -6.29 -9.17 -5.40
N SER A 206 -5.28 -9.68 -4.70
CA SER A 206 -5.45 -10.16 -3.33
C SER A 206 -5.83 -9.00 -2.41
N GLY A 207 -6.77 -9.21 -1.50
CA GLY A 207 -7.21 -8.09 -0.68
C GLY A 207 -8.35 -8.31 0.29
N LEU A 208 -8.60 -7.25 1.05
CA LEU A 208 -9.68 -7.12 2.01
C LEU A 208 -10.63 -6.02 1.51
N PHE A 209 -11.93 -6.33 1.47
CA PHE A 209 -12.92 -5.48 0.83
C PHE A 209 -14.14 -5.29 1.73
N SER A 210 -14.51 -4.03 1.98
CA SER A 210 -15.76 -3.65 2.62
C SER A 210 -16.50 -2.62 1.76
N ASN A 211 -17.36 -3.08 0.84
CA ASN A 211 -17.90 -2.23 -0.22
C ASN A 211 -19.43 -2.12 -0.18
N ALA A 212 -19.95 -0.90 -0.30
CA ALA A 212 -21.34 -0.62 -0.63
C ALA A 212 -21.47 -0.38 -2.13
N GLN A 213 -22.01 -1.35 -2.87
CA GLN A 213 -21.94 -1.29 -4.34
C GLN A 213 -23.16 -0.60 -4.96
N PHE A 214 -24.36 -0.98 -4.51
CA PHE A 214 -25.62 -0.42 -4.96
C PHE A 214 -26.58 -0.28 -3.77
N GLY A 215 -27.56 0.62 -3.88
CA GLY A 215 -28.59 0.81 -2.86
C GLY A 215 -28.28 1.94 -1.89
N SER A 216 -29.01 1.96 -0.77
CA SER A 216 -28.86 2.99 0.26
C SER A 216 -28.21 2.51 1.54
N GLY A 217 -27.87 1.22 1.64
CA GLY A 217 -27.16 0.67 2.79
C GLY A 217 -25.70 1.11 2.82
N ASP A 218 -25.19 1.36 4.02
CA ASP A 218 -23.81 1.76 4.26
C ASP A 218 -22.86 0.54 4.13
N ALA A 219 -21.60 0.78 3.78
CA ALA A 219 -20.56 -0.25 3.85
C ALA A 219 -20.12 -0.45 5.31
N GLY A 220 -19.70 -1.66 5.66
CA GLY A 220 -19.15 -1.93 6.99
C GLY A 220 -17.74 -1.38 7.18
N ASP A 221 -17.27 -1.31 8.41
CA ASP A 221 -15.92 -0.90 8.74
C ASP A 221 -14.94 -2.08 8.64
N LEU A 222 -13.66 -1.74 8.43
CA LEU A 222 -12.58 -2.71 8.36
C LEU A 222 -11.58 -2.44 9.49
N THR A 223 -11.49 -3.36 10.44
CA THR A 223 -10.59 -3.27 11.59
C THR A 223 -9.56 -4.39 11.55
N ILE A 224 -8.27 -4.01 11.53
CA ILE A 224 -7.13 -4.92 11.54
C ILE A 224 -6.29 -4.69 12.80
N SER A 225 -5.96 -5.77 13.50
CA SER A 225 -4.98 -5.77 14.58
C SER A 225 -3.94 -6.86 14.35
N THR A 226 -2.66 -6.49 14.25
CA THR A 226 -1.56 -7.44 14.02
C THR A 226 -0.21 -6.82 14.40
N PRO A 227 0.77 -7.55 14.97
CA PRO A 227 2.12 -7.00 15.13
C PRO A 227 2.70 -6.53 13.80
N HIS A 228 2.60 -7.33 12.74
CA HIS A 228 3.17 -7.00 11.45
C HIS A 228 2.13 -7.05 10.33
N LEU A 229 1.97 -5.95 9.61
CA LEU A 229 1.19 -5.88 8.37
C LEU A 229 2.12 -5.63 7.17
N THR A 230 2.07 -6.53 6.19
CA THR A 230 2.76 -6.36 4.91
C THR A 230 1.77 -6.40 3.76
N LEU A 231 1.69 -5.31 3.01
CA LEU A 231 0.86 -5.15 1.82
C LEU A 231 1.78 -4.99 0.60
N ASN A 232 1.96 -6.06 -0.18
CA ASN A 232 2.88 -6.10 -1.30
C ASN A 232 2.11 -6.29 -2.62
N GLY A 233 1.69 -5.18 -3.23
CA GLY A 233 0.82 -5.18 -4.42
C GLY A 233 -0.63 -5.60 -4.15
N GLY A 234 -1.01 -5.84 -2.90
CA GLY A 234 -2.39 -6.12 -2.50
C GLY A 234 -3.23 -4.86 -2.30
N LEU A 235 -4.54 -5.07 -2.03
CA LEU A 235 -5.52 -4.00 -1.85
C LEU A 235 -6.30 -4.16 -0.53
N ILE A 236 -6.39 -3.09 0.25
CA ILE A 236 -7.34 -2.95 1.35
C ILE A 236 -8.28 -1.81 0.96
N LEU A 237 -9.57 -2.12 0.78
CA LEU A 237 -10.55 -1.18 0.24
C LEU A 237 -11.81 -1.17 1.09
N ALA A 238 -12.24 0.02 1.51
CA ALA A 238 -13.59 0.24 2.00
C ALA A 238 -14.25 1.33 1.17
N SER A 239 -15.33 1.02 0.44
CA SER A 239 -15.83 1.96 -0.57
C SER A 239 -17.34 2.01 -0.71
N SER A 240 -17.83 3.11 -1.28
CA SER A 240 -19.19 3.27 -1.80
C SER A 240 -19.10 3.49 -3.31
N GLU A 241 -19.53 2.49 -4.08
CA GLU A 241 -19.39 2.47 -5.54
C GLU A 241 -20.48 3.31 -6.23
N VAL A 242 -20.32 3.53 -7.54
CA VAL A 242 -21.26 4.29 -8.36
C VAL A 242 -22.61 3.59 -8.37
N GLY A 243 -23.64 4.28 -7.88
CA GLY A 243 -25.00 3.73 -7.75
C GLY A 243 -25.40 3.39 -6.31
N SER A 244 -24.48 3.55 -5.35
CA SER A 244 -24.78 3.51 -3.92
C SER A 244 -24.97 4.92 -3.33
N SER A 245 -26.07 5.19 -2.64
CA SER A 245 -26.20 6.39 -1.80
C SER A 245 -25.69 6.19 -0.37
N GLY A 246 -25.29 4.96 -0.02
CA GLY A 246 -24.69 4.63 1.27
C GLY A 246 -23.28 5.21 1.44
N LYS A 247 -22.86 5.34 2.69
CA LYS A 247 -21.52 5.79 3.08
C LYS A 247 -20.49 4.68 2.86
N ALA A 248 -19.26 5.09 2.57
CA ALA A 248 -18.13 4.18 2.60
C ALA A 248 -17.71 3.90 4.05
N GLY A 249 -17.25 2.67 4.30
CA GLY A 249 -16.69 2.28 5.59
C GLY A 249 -15.34 2.93 5.87
N SER A 250 -14.95 2.92 7.14
CA SER A 250 -13.63 3.36 7.60
C SER A 250 -12.67 2.18 7.72
N ILE A 251 -11.37 2.48 7.59
CA ILE A 251 -10.30 1.50 7.76
C ILE A 251 -9.51 1.90 9.00
N MET A 252 -9.41 0.98 9.97
CA MET A 252 -8.58 1.12 11.16
C MET A 252 -7.58 -0.02 11.22
N ILE A 253 -6.30 0.31 11.32
CA ILE A 253 -5.21 -0.66 11.40
C ILE A 253 -4.35 -0.33 12.61
N ASP A 254 -4.34 -1.24 13.58
CA ASP A 254 -3.45 -1.23 14.73
C ASP A 254 -2.35 -2.26 14.52
N SER A 255 -1.10 -1.79 14.44
CA SER A 255 0.05 -2.67 14.28
C SER A 255 1.29 -2.20 15.01
N GLU A 256 2.29 -3.05 15.13
CA GLU A 256 3.63 -2.62 15.52
C GLU A 256 4.33 -1.99 14.31
N THR A 257 4.33 -2.71 13.20
CA THR A 257 4.90 -2.24 11.93
C THR A 257 3.94 -2.45 10.77
N THR A 258 3.77 -1.42 9.94
CA THR A 258 3.10 -1.53 8.63
C THR A 258 4.09 -1.27 7.50
N SER A 259 4.13 -2.17 6.52
CA SER A 259 4.90 -2.02 5.28
C SER A 259 4.00 -2.13 4.05
N ILE A 260 3.96 -1.08 3.24
CA ILE A 260 3.24 -1.04 1.96
C ILE A 260 4.27 -0.97 0.83
N MET A 261 4.25 -1.94 -0.08
CA MET A 261 5.25 -2.12 -1.12
C MET A 261 4.61 -2.42 -2.48
N ASN A 262 5.35 -2.16 -3.56
CA ASN A 262 5.04 -2.57 -4.93
C ASN A 262 3.59 -2.24 -5.37
N ALA A 263 3.19 -0.97 -5.26
CA ALA A 263 1.83 -0.50 -5.57
C ALA A 263 0.71 -1.06 -4.66
N GLY A 264 1.07 -1.60 -3.49
CA GLY A 264 0.11 -1.90 -2.43
C GLY A 264 -0.75 -0.67 -2.10
N THR A 265 -2.06 -0.87 -1.94
CA THR A 265 -3.01 0.24 -1.82
C THR A 265 -3.94 0.05 -0.61
N ILE A 266 -4.06 1.09 0.21
CA ILE A 266 -5.09 1.22 1.25
C ILE A 266 -5.99 2.38 0.86
N SER A 267 -7.27 2.12 0.66
CA SER A 267 -8.17 3.13 0.11
C SER A 267 -9.53 3.14 0.78
N VAL A 268 -10.00 4.34 1.10
CA VAL A 268 -11.41 4.64 1.32
C VAL A 268 -11.91 5.48 0.17
N ALA A 269 -13.02 5.09 -0.46
CA ALA A 269 -13.51 5.76 -1.64
C ALA A 269 -15.03 5.93 -1.63
N SER A 270 -15.54 7.11 -1.95
CA SER A 270 -16.95 7.32 -2.24
C SER A 270 -17.16 7.84 -3.65
N SER A 271 -17.98 7.13 -4.42
CA SER A 271 -18.30 7.45 -5.81
C SER A 271 -19.80 7.48 -6.11
N GLY A 272 -20.64 6.96 -5.21
CA GLY A 272 -22.10 7.00 -5.33
C GLY A 272 -22.81 8.16 -4.62
N GLY A 273 -22.07 9.00 -3.89
CA GLY A 273 -22.56 10.25 -3.30
C GLY A 273 -22.71 10.26 -1.78
N GLY A 274 -22.49 9.11 -1.12
CA GLY A 274 -22.33 9.03 0.33
C GLY A 274 -21.04 9.68 0.84
N ALA A 275 -20.90 9.84 2.16
CA ALA A 275 -19.65 10.32 2.74
C ALA A 275 -18.55 9.27 2.59
N SER A 276 -17.30 9.71 2.42
CA SER A 276 -16.14 8.82 2.52
C SER A 276 -15.84 8.53 3.99
N GLY A 277 -15.48 7.28 4.29
CA GLY A 277 -14.89 6.93 5.58
C GLY A 277 -13.50 7.54 5.76
N SER A 278 -12.86 7.25 6.89
CA SER A 278 -11.50 7.69 7.20
C SER A 278 -10.53 6.50 7.26
N ILE A 279 -9.25 6.78 7.04
CA ILE A 279 -8.17 5.80 7.23
C ILE A 279 -7.39 6.19 8.48
N THR A 280 -7.29 5.26 9.42
CA THR A 280 -6.54 5.42 10.66
C THR A 280 -5.51 4.30 10.77
N LEU A 281 -4.23 4.66 10.76
CA LEU A 281 -3.11 3.74 10.94
C LEU A 281 -2.37 4.07 12.24
N HIS A 282 -2.41 3.16 13.19
CA HIS A 282 -1.65 3.23 14.42
C HIS A 282 -0.53 2.20 14.37
N ASN A 283 0.71 2.69 14.35
CA ASN A 283 1.91 1.86 14.34
C ASN A 283 2.66 2.12 15.66
N SER A 284 2.83 1.11 16.52
CA SER A 284 3.57 1.32 17.76
C SER A 284 5.08 1.48 17.53
N ASP A 285 5.58 1.11 16.35
CA ASP A 285 6.97 1.26 15.94
C ASP A 285 7.10 2.06 14.64
N THR A 286 7.03 1.42 13.48
CA THR A 286 7.40 2.05 12.20
C THR A 286 6.31 1.91 11.15
N PHE A 287 6.07 3.00 10.41
CA PHE A 287 5.30 2.99 9.18
C PHE A 287 6.22 3.17 7.97
N LEU A 288 6.23 2.22 7.04
CA LEU A 288 7.00 2.27 5.80
C LEU A 288 6.09 2.13 4.57
N SER A 289 6.16 3.09 3.66
CA SER A 289 5.55 2.98 2.33
C SER A 289 6.60 3.16 1.24
N GLU A 290 6.79 2.11 0.43
CA GLU A 290 7.65 2.10 -0.75
C GLU A 290 6.79 1.89 -2.01
N SER A 291 6.57 2.96 -2.77
CA SER A 291 5.64 2.93 -3.92
C SER A 291 4.20 2.52 -3.56
N GLY A 292 3.82 2.65 -2.28
CA GLY A 292 2.47 2.39 -1.80
C GLY A 292 1.55 3.59 -1.95
N THR A 293 0.24 3.34 -2.07
CA THR A 293 -0.79 4.38 -2.13
C THR A 293 -1.72 4.29 -0.93
N ILE A 294 -1.92 5.41 -0.22
CA ILE A 294 -2.98 5.57 0.77
C ILE A 294 -3.92 6.67 0.26
N SER A 295 -5.18 6.35 0.04
CA SER A 295 -6.13 7.26 -0.59
C SER A 295 -7.45 7.35 0.16
N ALA A 296 -7.89 8.57 0.46
CA ALA A 296 -9.22 8.84 0.99
C ALA A 296 -9.96 9.78 0.03
N LYS A 297 -10.63 9.20 -0.97
CA LYS A 297 -11.14 9.94 -2.13
C LYS A 297 -12.67 10.03 -2.16
N VAL A 298 -13.18 11.22 -2.47
CA VAL A 298 -14.56 11.41 -2.91
C VAL A 298 -14.58 11.82 -4.37
N SER A 299 -15.24 11.03 -5.21
CA SER A 299 -15.33 11.29 -6.65
C SER A 299 -16.54 12.14 -7.02
N THR A 300 -17.64 12.01 -6.28
CA THR A 300 -18.91 12.71 -6.55
C THR A 300 -19.62 13.06 -5.25
N GLY A 301 -20.56 14.00 -5.31
CA GLY A 301 -21.39 14.39 -4.17
C GLY A 301 -20.93 15.67 -3.47
N LYS A 302 -21.70 16.08 -2.46
CA LYS A 302 -21.44 17.28 -1.63
C LYS A 302 -20.75 16.96 -0.30
N GLN A 303 -20.53 15.69 -0.02
CA GLN A 303 -19.95 15.25 1.24
C GLN A 303 -18.44 15.51 1.25
N PRO A 304 -17.87 15.82 2.41
CA PRO A 304 -16.43 16.04 2.53
C PRO A 304 -15.64 14.76 2.24
N GLY A 305 -14.39 14.94 1.80
CA GLY A 305 -13.39 13.89 1.63
C GLY A 305 -13.08 13.17 2.94
N GLY A 306 -12.58 11.93 2.83
CA GLY A 306 -12.17 11.14 3.98
C GLY A 306 -10.87 11.65 4.59
N ASN A 307 -10.72 11.55 5.91
CA ASN A 307 -9.48 11.94 6.59
C ASN A 307 -8.49 10.77 6.61
N ILE A 308 -7.19 11.09 6.64
CA ILE A 308 -6.11 10.13 6.82
C ILE A 308 -5.34 10.51 8.08
N PHE A 309 -5.28 9.59 9.03
CA PHE A 309 -4.46 9.69 10.23
C PHE A 309 -3.44 8.56 10.25
N ILE A 310 -2.15 8.91 10.35
CA ILE A 310 -1.06 7.94 10.48
C ILE A 310 -0.22 8.33 11.69
N SER A 311 -0.06 7.39 12.61
CA SER A 311 0.81 7.54 13.76
C SER A 311 1.84 6.42 13.80
N ALA A 312 3.07 6.76 14.20
CA ALA A 312 4.18 5.82 14.36
C ALA A 312 4.95 6.11 15.66
N GLY A 313 5.24 5.07 16.45
CA GLY A 313 5.95 5.20 17.72
C GLY A 313 7.45 5.49 17.59
N GLN A 314 8.05 5.22 16.43
CA GLN A 314 9.38 5.67 16.02
C GLN A 314 9.27 6.59 14.81
N GLY A 315 9.09 6.05 13.61
CA GLY A 315 9.23 6.84 12.38
C GLY A 315 8.22 6.52 11.29
N ILE A 316 8.00 7.51 10.44
CA ILE A 316 7.24 7.38 9.19
C ILE A 316 8.21 7.56 8.02
N LEU A 317 8.30 6.56 7.15
CA LEU A 317 9.18 6.54 5.99
C LEU A 317 8.36 6.40 4.71
N LEU A 318 8.39 7.43 3.86
CA LEU A 318 7.78 7.40 2.52
C LEU A 318 8.88 7.43 1.47
N ARG A 319 8.92 6.41 0.60
CA ARG A 319 10.00 6.24 -0.39
C ARG A 319 9.45 5.81 -1.75
N LYS A 320 10.26 6.00 -2.80
CA LYS A 320 10.02 5.46 -4.15
C LYS A 320 8.62 5.79 -4.68
N ASP A 321 8.25 7.06 -4.72
CA ASP A 321 6.99 7.52 -5.31
C ASP A 321 5.74 7.10 -4.51
N ALA A 322 5.91 6.84 -3.20
CA ALA A 322 4.79 6.63 -2.28
C ALA A 322 3.85 7.85 -2.25
N HIS A 323 2.55 7.60 -2.24
CA HIS A 323 1.52 8.63 -2.34
C HIS A 323 0.49 8.52 -1.21
N ILE A 324 0.25 9.62 -0.50
CA ILE A 324 -0.83 9.75 0.47
C ILE A 324 -1.73 10.88 0.01
N THR A 325 -3.02 10.61 -0.23
CA THR A 325 -3.94 11.59 -0.80
C THR A 325 -5.32 11.57 -0.17
N ALA A 326 -5.86 12.74 0.15
CA ALA A 326 -7.23 12.92 0.63
C ALA A 326 -8.00 13.85 -0.32
N GLU A 327 -8.19 13.39 -1.56
CA GLU A 327 -8.75 14.17 -2.66
C GLU A 327 -10.28 14.26 -2.61
N SER A 328 -10.83 15.43 -2.97
CA SER A 328 -12.22 15.59 -3.36
C SER A 328 -12.36 16.11 -4.79
N SER A 329 -12.90 15.28 -5.67
CA SER A 329 -13.36 15.69 -7.00
C SER A 329 -14.81 16.19 -6.98
N GLY A 330 -15.51 16.03 -5.85
CA GLY A 330 -16.89 16.48 -5.65
C GLY A 330 -17.02 17.95 -5.24
N LEU A 331 -18.23 18.33 -4.83
CA LEU A 331 -18.56 19.67 -4.31
C LEU A 331 -18.25 19.81 -2.81
N GLY A 332 -17.86 18.73 -2.13
CA GLY A 332 -17.42 18.76 -0.74
C GLY A 332 -15.92 19.03 -0.62
N ASN A 333 -15.49 19.59 0.51
CA ASN A 333 -14.08 19.89 0.77
C ASN A 333 -13.22 18.63 0.75
N ALA A 334 -11.93 18.78 0.43
CA ALA A 334 -10.96 17.70 0.57
C ALA A 334 -10.76 17.31 2.04
N GLY A 335 -10.33 16.06 2.26
CA GLY A 335 -10.08 15.53 3.60
C GLY A 335 -8.75 16.00 4.16
N ASN A 336 -8.59 15.92 5.48
CA ASN A 336 -7.35 16.30 6.15
C ASN A 336 -6.38 15.10 6.22
N ILE A 337 -5.08 15.40 6.17
CA ILE A 337 -4.02 14.41 6.37
C ILE A 337 -3.22 14.80 7.61
N THR A 338 -3.09 13.89 8.57
CA THR A 338 -2.26 14.07 9.77
C THR A 338 -1.28 12.91 9.91
N LEU A 339 0.01 13.24 9.97
CA LEU A 339 1.09 12.28 10.22
C LEU A 339 1.79 12.66 11.52
N THR A 340 1.85 11.73 12.46
CA THR A 340 2.53 11.93 13.76
C THR A 340 3.57 10.84 13.96
N ALA A 341 4.81 11.22 14.23
CA ALA A 341 5.88 10.30 14.59
C ALA A 341 6.51 10.73 15.91
N ASN A 342 6.92 9.81 16.79
CA ASN A 342 7.64 10.25 17.99
C ASN A 342 9.08 10.65 17.69
N ASP A 343 9.72 10.09 16.67
CA ASP A 343 11.11 10.42 16.31
C ASP A 343 11.15 11.26 15.02
N SER A 344 10.90 10.63 13.87
CA SER A 344 11.14 11.28 12.59
C SER A 344 10.16 10.94 11.47
N ILE A 345 9.93 11.92 10.57
CA ILE A 345 9.22 11.71 9.30
C ILE A 345 10.21 11.95 8.15
N LEU A 346 10.44 10.92 7.36
CA LEU A 346 11.41 10.90 6.27
C LEU A 346 10.67 10.64 4.95
N ILE A 347 10.63 11.63 4.07
CA ILE A 347 9.95 11.55 2.78
C ILE A 347 11.00 11.71 1.68
N ASN A 348 11.17 10.67 0.85
CA ASN A 348 12.11 10.64 -0.26
C ASN A 348 11.40 10.23 -1.55
N ARG A 349 11.28 11.17 -2.49
CA ARG A 349 10.43 11.03 -3.68
C ARG A 349 9.00 10.64 -3.30
N GLY A 350 8.43 11.25 -2.27
CA GLY A 350 7.06 10.99 -1.82
C GLY A 350 6.12 12.16 -2.11
N ARG A 351 4.81 11.88 -2.18
CA ARG A 351 3.78 12.89 -2.42
C ARG A 351 2.66 12.81 -1.38
N ILE A 352 2.43 13.89 -0.66
CA ILE A 352 1.30 14.04 0.28
C ILE A 352 0.38 15.14 -0.24
N THR A 353 -0.90 14.84 -0.51
CA THR A 353 -1.81 15.81 -1.16
C THR A 353 -3.24 15.83 -0.63
N THR A 354 -3.82 17.02 -0.48
CA THR A 354 -5.22 17.24 -0.04
C THR A 354 -6.00 18.07 -1.06
N GLN A 355 -6.02 17.60 -2.31
CA GLN A 355 -6.54 18.38 -3.42
C GLN A 355 -8.07 18.42 -3.48
N ALA A 356 -8.65 19.61 -3.67
CA ALA A 356 -10.06 19.78 -3.99
C ALA A 356 -10.26 20.44 -5.36
N ASN A 357 -11.10 19.84 -6.22
CA ASN A 357 -11.33 20.36 -7.57
C ASN A 357 -12.40 21.45 -7.64
N LEU A 358 -13.47 21.31 -6.84
CA LEU A 358 -14.64 22.22 -6.87
C LEU A 358 -15.00 22.78 -5.48
N ALA A 359 -14.12 22.60 -4.49
CA ALA A 359 -14.36 22.95 -3.09
C ALA A 359 -13.06 23.40 -2.40
N SER A 360 -13.09 23.66 -1.09
CA SER A 360 -11.89 24.03 -0.34
C SER A 360 -10.98 22.85 -0.05
N GLY A 361 -9.68 23.12 0.06
CA GLY A 361 -8.62 22.15 0.28
C GLY A 361 -8.63 21.64 1.72
N GLY A 362 -8.09 20.44 1.93
CA GLY A 362 -7.93 19.86 3.25
C GLY A 362 -6.57 20.24 3.84
N ASN A 363 -6.45 20.26 5.16
CA ASN A 363 -5.21 20.61 5.84
C ASN A 363 -4.25 19.42 5.88
N ILE A 364 -2.94 19.71 5.83
CA ILE A 364 -1.87 18.73 6.02
C ILE A 364 -1.10 19.10 7.29
N THR A 365 -1.02 18.17 8.23
CA THR A 365 -0.26 18.34 9.48
C THR A 365 0.79 17.24 9.61
N LEU A 366 2.07 17.62 9.71
CA LEU A 366 3.17 16.72 9.99
C LEU A 366 3.80 17.09 11.34
N GLN A 367 3.81 16.14 12.27
CA GLN A 367 4.35 16.31 13.61
C GLN A 367 5.39 15.23 13.89
N ALA A 368 6.58 15.64 14.33
CA ALA A 368 7.62 14.73 14.79
C ALA A 368 8.36 15.34 15.98
N THR A 369 8.96 14.56 16.89
CA THR A 369 9.76 15.19 17.96
C THR A 369 11.13 15.63 17.45
N GLU A 370 11.86 14.77 16.74
CA GLU A 370 13.24 15.04 16.35
C GLU A 370 13.32 15.79 15.01
N LYS A 371 12.84 15.19 13.92
CA LYS A 371 13.05 15.79 12.59
C LYS A 371 12.00 15.42 11.55
N ILE A 372 11.78 16.35 10.62
CA ILE A 372 11.06 16.11 9.37
C ILE A 372 11.99 16.45 8.21
N GLN A 373 12.27 15.46 7.36
CA GLN A 373 13.14 15.60 6.19
C GLN A 373 12.37 15.29 4.91
N LEU A 374 12.37 16.23 3.98
CA LEU A 374 11.83 16.09 2.63
C LEU A 374 12.98 16.11 1.61
N LEU A 375 13.10 15.05 0.83
CA LEU A 375 14.05 14.90 -0.27
C LEU A 375 13.29 14.61 -1.56
N ASP A 376 13.46 15.44 -2.59
CA ASP A 376 12.79 15.27 -3.90
C ASP A 376 11.26 15.05 -3.77
N SER A 377 10.63 15.67 -2.77
CA SER A 377 9.26 15.34 -2.36
C SER A 377 8.30 16.50 -2.52
N THR A 378 7.00 16.20 -2.57
CA THR A 378 5.95 17.22 -2.71
C THR A 378 4.91 17.08 -1.61
N ILE A 379 4.63 18.17 -0.91
CA ILE A 379 3.47 18.32 -0.02
C ILE A 379 2.59 19.39 -0.63
N ALA A 380 1.34 19.06 -0.98
CA ALA A 380 0.45 20.00 -1.65
C ALA A 380 -0.97 19.97 -1.11
N SER A 381 -1.44 21.11 -0.65
CA SER A 381 -2.81 21.37 -0.24
C SER A 381 -3.43 22.37 -1.22
N SER A 382 -3.71 21.87 -2.43
CA SER A 382 -4.10 22.72 -3.57
C SER A 382 -5.59 22.70 -3.84
N VAL A 383 -6.10 23.81 -4.37
CA VAL A 383 -7.51 23.99 -4.72
C VAL A 383 -7.66 24.51 -6.14
N GLN A 384 -8.52 23.86 -6.92
CA GLN A 384 -8.94 24.29 -8.25
C GLN A 384 -10.34 24.91 -8.30
N GLY A 385 -10.95 25.13 -7.12
CA GLY A 385 -12.29 25.69 -6.97
C GLY A 385 -12.41 27.17 -7.31
N ASP A 386 -13.62 27.71 -7.15
CA ASP A 386 -13.98 29.09 -7.46
C ASP A 386 -13.51 30.10 -6.39
N ALA A 387 -13.87 31.37 -6.57
CA ALA A 387 -13.47 32.48 -5.68
C ALA A 387 -13.97 32.35 -4.23
N THR A 388 -14.91 31.44 -3.94
CA THR A 388 -15.43 31.19 -2.59
C THR A 388 -14.64 30.12 -1.84
N THR A 389 -13.73 29.42 -2.53
CA THR A 389 -12.92 28.36 -1.94
C THR A 389 -11.65 28.89 -1.29
N ALA A 390 -11.02 28.08 -0.45
CA ALA A 390 -9.72 28.38 0.14
C ALA A 390 -8.80 27.17 0.06
N GLY A 391 -7.52 27.40 -0.25
CA GLY A 391 -6.45 26.41 -0.10
C GLY A 391 -6.35 25.94 1.35
N GLY A 392 -6.02 24.67 1.56
CA GLY A 392 -5.85 24.14 2.91
C GLY A 392 -4.48 24.50 3.48
N ASP A 393 -4.39 24.61 4.80
CA ASP A 393 -3.16 24.95 5.50
C ASP A 393 -2.20 23.76 5.60
N ILE A 394 -0.90 24.04 5.60
CA ILE A 394 0.17 23.06 5.79
C ILE A 394 0.95 23.43 7.06
N ASN A 395 0.93 22.55 8.05
CA ASN A 395 1.63 22.71 9.33
C ASN A 395 2.69 21.63 9.49
N ILE A 396 3.92 22.04 9.77
CA ILE A 396 5.07 21.15 10.02
C ILE A 396 5.73 21.58 11.32
N ASP A 397 5.81 20.66 12.30
CA ASP A 397 6.28 20.94 13.66
C ASP A 397 7.21 19.84 14.23
N PRO A 398 8.54 19.97 14.04
CA PRO A 398 9.55 19.16 14.73
C PRO A 398 10.71 19.94 15.35
N ASP A 399 11.70 19.28 15.96
CA ASP A 399 12.95 19.97 16.35
C ASP A 399 13.75 20.47 15.14
N PHE A 400 13.85 19.67 14.07
CA PHE A 400 14.56 20.00 12.83
C PHE A 400 13.69 19.83 11.57
N ILE A 401 13.64 20.85 10.72
CA ILE A 401 13.06 20.75 9.37
C ILE A 401 14.19 20.79 8.35
N ILE A 402 14.24 19.81 7.44
CA ILE A 402 15.22 19.74 6.36
C ILE A 402 14.50 19.58 5.02
N LEU A 403 14.68 20.53 4.12
CA LEU A 403 14.10 20.53 2.77
C LEU A 403 15.21 20.50 1.72
N GLN A 404 15.17 19.48 0.86
CA GLN A 404 16.13 19.27 -0.22
C GLN A 404 15.37 18.99 -1.52
N ASN A 405 15.50 19.88 -2.52
CA ASN A 405 14.81 19.79 -3.80
C ASN A 405 13.31 19.43 -3.67
N SER A 406 12.65 19.98 -2.65
CA SER A 406 11.28 19.61 -2.26
C SER A 406 10.33 20.80 -2.33
N GLN A 407 9.05 20.52 -2.57
CA GLN A 407 8.01 21.52 -2.78
C GLN A 407 6.93 21.44 -1.69
N ILE A 408 6.59 22.58 -1.09
CA ILE A 408 5.46 22.73 -0.16
C ILE A 408 4.50 23.77 -0.73
N LEU A 409 3.32 23.32 -1.15
CA LEU A 409 2.41 24.09 -2.00
C LEU A 409 1.01 24.19 -1.36
N ALA A 410 0.61 25.37 -0.90
CA ALA A 410 -0.75 25.67 -0.40
C ALA A 410 -1.50 26.59 -1.37
N LYS A 411 -1.49 26.24 -2.66
CA LYS A 411 -1.93 27.13 -3.76
C LYS A 411 -3.42 27.06 -4.03
N ALA A 412 -3.99 28.18 -4.46
CA ALA A 412 -5.36 28.25 -4.97
C ALA A 412 -5.41 28.88 -6.38
N ILE A 413 -6.41 28.56 -7.19
CA ILE A 413 -6.65 29.24 -8.48
C ILE A 413 -7.46 30.51 -8.25
N ALA A 414 -8.76 30.38 -7.96
CA ALA A 414 -9.64 31.53 -7.78
C ALA A 414 -9.86 31.93 -6.31
N GLY A 415 -9.78 30.95 -5.41
CA GLY A 415 -9.97 31.11 -3.96
C GLY A 415 -8.81 31.77 -3.22
N GLN A 416 -8.91 31.87 -1.89
CA GLN A 416 -7.78 32.31 -1.05
C GLN A 416 -6.69 31.22 -1.01
N GLY A 417 -5.42 31.59 -1.08
CA GLY A 417 -4.30 30.68 -0.85
C GLY A 417 -4.26 30.21 0.62
N GLY A 418 -3.81 28.98 0.86
CA GLY A 418 -3.66 28.43 2.21
C GLY A 418 -2.39 28.94 2.88
N ASN A 419 -2.27 28.76 4.20
CA ASN A 419 -1.09 29.15 4.95
C ASN A 419 -0.10 28.01 5.10
N ILE A 420 1.19 28.32 5.07
CA ILE A 420 2.27 27.38 5.34
C ILE A 420 2.96 27.80 6.63
N SER A 421 2.91 26.94 7.65
CA SER A 421 3.57 27.14 8.94
C SER A 421 4.66 26.09 9.15
N LEU A 422 5.92 26.55 9.19
CA LEU A 422 7.08 25.73 9.53
C LEU A 422 7.57 26.17 10.91
N THR A 423 7.25 25.38 11.94
CA THR A 423 7.72 25.64 13.30
C THR A 423 8.79 24.60 13.63
N ALA A 424 9.98 25.06 14.01
CA ALA A 424 11.03 24.17 14.46
C ALA A 424 11.69 24.63 15.75
N ASN A 425 11.85 23.73 16.73
CA ASN A 425 12.46 24.09 18.02
C ASN A 425 13.97 24.33 17.94
N LYS A 426 14.65 23.81 16.91
CA LYS A 426 16.11 23.96 16.72
C LYS A 426 16.44 24.70 15.43
N ALA A 427 16.09 24.17 14.26
CA ALA A 427 16.49 24.76 12.98
C ALA A 427 15.57 24.39 11.81
N VAL A 428 15.53 25.29 10.82
CA VAL A 428 14.93 25.05 9.50
C VAL A 428 16.03 25.19 8.46
N LEU A 429 16.33 24.11 7.75
CA LEU A 429 17.35 24.04 6.69
C LEU A 429 16.64 23.84 5.36
N VAL A 430 16.73 24.83 4.47
CA VAL A 430 16.09 24.81 3.15
C VAL A 430 17.18 25.04 2.11
N ASP A 431 17.27 24.16 1.11
CA ASP A 431 18.19 24.36 -0.02
C ASP A 431 17.64 25.38 -1.04
N SER A 432 18.47 25.76 -2.02
CA SER A 432 18.07 26.74 -3.04
C SER A 432 17.06 26.20 -4.07
N PHE A 433 16.88 24.88 -4.14
CA PHE A 433 15.99 24.23 -5.11
C PHE A 433 14.60 23.95 -4.52
N SER A 434 14.47 23.97 -3.18
CA SER A 434 13.19 23.88 -2.51
C SER A 434 12.33 25.13 -2.70
N SER A 435 11.02 24.91 -2.81
CA SER A 435 10.03 25.96 -3.02
C SER A 435 8.89 25.86 -2.01
N LEU A 436 8.51 27.01 -1.46
CA LEU A 436 7.35 27.18 -0.59
C LEU A 436 6.43 28.19 -1.25
N ASP A 437 5.20 27.80 -1.54
CA ASP A 437 4.26 28.62 -2.31
C ASP A 437 2.84 28.54 -1.77
N ALA A 438 2.38 29.66 -1.22
CA ALA A 438 1.03 29.87 -0.67
C ALA A 438 0.19 30.81 -1.56
N SER A 439 0.59 31.02 -2.82
CA SER A 439 -0.05 32.00 -3.70
C SER A 439 -1.44 31.59 -4.18
N SER A 440 -2.21 32.61 -4.57
CA SER A 440 -3.43 32.44 -5.35
C SER A 440 -3.33 33.22 -6.66
N GLU A 441 -3.85 32.64 -7.76
CA GLU A 441 -3.78 33.27 -9.10
C GLU A 441 -4.75 34.45 -9.23
N LEU A 442 -6.01 34.27 -8.85
CA LEU A 442 -7.06 35.30 -8.93
C LEU A 442 -7.53 35.80 -7.57
N GLY A 443 -7.15 35.09 -6.49
CA GLY A 443 -7.55 35.40 -5.12
C GLY A 443 -6.43 36.05 -4.29
N ILE A 444 -6.64 36.07 -2.98
CA ILE A 444 -5.65 36.59 -2.02
C ILE A 444 -4.64 35.48 -1.73
N SER A 445 -3.35 35.79 -1.83
CA SER A 445 -2.29 34.85 -1.45
C SER A 445 -2.27 34.61 0.07
N GLY A 446 -2.03 33.37 0.47
CA GLY A 446 -1.84 32.99 1.87
C GLY A 446 -0.49 33.45 2.41
N SER A 447 -0.24 33.13 3.69
CA SER A 447 0.99 33.51 4.38
C SER A 447 1.93 32.33 4.58
N ILE A 448 3.24 32.60 4.53
CA ILE A 448 4.28 31.64 4.88
C ILE A 448 4.95 32.12 6.17
N ASN A 449 4.88 31.33 7.22
CA ASN A 449 5.47 31.61 8.51
C ASN A 449 6.54 30.56 8.83
N ILE A 450 7.78 31.02 9.04
CA ILE A 450 8.88 30.16 9.44
C ILE A 450 9.36 30.63 10.81
N ARG A 451 9.18 29.77 11.82
CA ARG A 451 9.59 30.02 13.20
C ARG A 451 10.70 29.05 13.58
N SER A 452 11.89 29.58 13.81
CA SER A 452 13.00 28.82 14.39
C SER A 452 13.90 29.73 15.25
N PRO A 453 14.60 29.17 16.25
CA PRO A 453 15.60 29.93 16.99
C PRO A 453 16.72 30.41 16.08
N ILE A 454 17.31 31.55 16.44
CA ILE A 454 18.52 32.04 15.79
C ILE A 454 19.68 31.10 16.17
N GLN A 455 20.04 30.20 15.27
CA GLN A 455 21.23 29.35 15.40
C GLN A 455 22.47 30.19 15.13
N ASN A 456 23.19 30.60 16.19
CA ASN A 456 24.46 31.29 16.04
C ASN A 456 25.57 30.28 15.70
N LEU A 457 25.71 29.93 14.41
CA LEU A 457 26.75 29.02 13.92
C LEU A 457 28.17 29.60 14.02
N SER A 458 28.32 30.90 14.33
CA SER A 458 29.63 31.57 14.38
C SER A 458 30.53 31.13 15.54
N SER A 459 29.98 30.49 16.58
CA SER A 459 30.76 29.93 17.69
C SER A 459 31.24 28.49 17.47
N THR A 460 30.81 27.81 16.40
CA THR A 460 31.10 26.38 16.14
C THR A 460 31.85 26.14 14.83
N ILE A 461 31.95 27.14 13.95
CA ILE A 461 32.88 27.08 12.82
C ILE A 461 34.27 27.35 13.36
N ALA A 462 34.94 26.30 13.85
CA ALA A 462 36.38 26.35 14.03
C ALA A 462 36.98 26.63 12.65
N PRO A 463 37.70 27.75 12.44
CA PRO A 463 38.43 27.93 11.21
C PRO A 463 39.42 26.76 11.09
N LEU A 464 39.43 26.08 9.95
CA LEU A 464 40.51 25.13 9.67
C LEU A 464 41.84 25.86 9.93
N PRO A 465 42.75 25.28 10.74
CA PRO A 465 44.04 25.89 11.02
C PRO A 465 44.70 26.29 9.70
N ARG A 466 44.95 27.59 9.52
CA ARG A 466 45.60 28.14 8.32
C ARG A 466 47.07 27.75 8.22
N GLU A 467 47.63 27.17 9.27
CA GLU A 467 48.90 26.48 9.21
C GLU A 467 48.63 24.97 9.18
N PRO A 468 48.96 24.24 8.08
CA PRO A 468 49.07 22.80 8.17
C PRO A 468 50.05 22.49 9.31
N ALA A 469 49.68 21.57 10.20
CA ALA A 469 50.53 21.16 11.30
C ALA A 469 51.95 20.89 10.76
N PRO A 470 52.99 21.54 11.31
CA PRO A 470 54.34 21.38 10.78
C PRO A 470 54.71 19.90 10.89
N VAL A 471 55.03 19.29 9.75
CA VAL A 471 55.35 17.86 9.65
C VAL A 471 56.53 17.48 10.57
N THR A 472 57.34 18.45 11.01
CA THR A 472 58.40 18.29 12.01
C THR A 472 57.89 17.86 13.39
N ALA A 473 56.63 18.11 13.74
CA ALA A 473 56.02 17.61 14.99
C ALA A 473 55.55 16.14 14.89
N LEU A 474 55.42 15.60 13.67
CA LEU A 474 55.07 14.19 13.42
C LEU A 474 56.31 13.29 13.29
N TYR A 475 57.49 13.86 13.12
CA TYR A 475 58.76 13.16 13.29
C TYR A 475 59.17 13.21 14.76
N GLY A 476 58.74 12.21 15.53
CA GLY A 476 59.21 12.01 16.89
C GLY A 476 60.73 12.09 16.98
N SER A 477 61.22 12.74 18.03
CA SER A 477 62.62 12.94 18.37
C SER A 477 63.40 11.63 18.31
N ARG A 478 64.00 11.30 17.16
CA ARG A 478 64.92 10.17 17.03
C ARG A 478 66.33 10.65 17.34
N CYS A 479 66.72 10.35 18.58
CA CYS A 479 68.09 10.16 19.05
C CYS A 479 69.10 11.29 18.77
N VAL A 480 69.09 12.33 19.61
CA VAL A 480 70.34 12.97 20.02
C VAL A 480 70.93 12.11 21.15
N ALA A 481 71.69 11.09 20.76
CA ALA A 481 72.54 10.35 21.68
C ALA A 481 73.82 9.93 20.96
N GLY A 482 74.86 10.75 21.11
CA GLY A 482 76.27 10.39 20.99
C GLY A 482 76.83 10.12 19.59
N ALA A 483 77.67 11.03 19.10
CA ALA A 483 79.07 10.74 18.71
C ALA A 483 79.64 11.90 17.87
N GLU A 484 80.79 12.41 18.31
CA GLU A 484 81.68 13.24 17.50
C GLU A 484 82.13 12.47 16.24
N GLY A 485 82.05 13.08 15.06
CA GLY A 485 82.60 12.52 13.83
C GLY A 485 82.08 13.20 12.56
N ASN A 486 82.95 13.35 11.56
CA ASN A 486 82.61 13.88 10.24
C ASN A 486 81.52 13.03 9.57
N PHE A 487 80.35 13.61 9.32
CA PHE A 487 79.29 12.96 8.56
C PHE A 487 79.45 13.24 7.05
N SER A 488 79.42 12.18 6.25
CA SER A 488 79.22 12.28 4.81
C SER A 488 77.76 12.58 4.51
N THR A 489 77.50 13.71 3.86
CA THR A 489 76.17 14.09 3.38
C THR A 489 75.93 13.44 2.02
N PHE A 490 74.89 12.60 1.91
CA PHE A 490 74.34 12.18 0.62
C PHE A 490 73.21 13.15 0.25
N VAL A 491 73.41 13.94 -0.80
CA VAL A 491 72.38 14.81 -1.36
C VAL A 491 71.73 14.06 -2.52
N ASP A 492 70.51 13.57 -2.29
CA ASP A 492 69.68 13.06 -3.37
C ASP A 492 68.94 14.24 -4.04
N SER A 493 69.27 14.49 -5.30
CA SER A 493 68.71 15.57 -6.09
C SER A 493 67.41 15.12 -6.76
N LYS A 494 66.29 15.63 -6.24
CA LYS A 494 64.98 15.84 -6.90
C LYS A 494 64.47 14.76 -7.86
N THR A 495 63.34 14.17 -7.48
CA THR A 495 62.15 14.11 -8.35
C THR A 495 60.91 14.50 -7.54
N ASP A 496 59.93 15.10 -8.22
CA ASP A 496 58.82 15.92 -7.71
C ASP A 496 57.71 15.15 -6.96
N THR A 497 58.06 14.13 -6.18
CA THR A 497 57.11 13.35 -5.38
C THR A 497 57.70 12.94 -4.04
N LEU A 498 56.93 13.13 -2.97
CA LEU A 498 57.27 12.63 -1.63
C LEU A 498 57.29 11.08 -1.66
N PRO A 499 58.32 10.42 -1.12
CA PRO A 499 58.32 8.97 -1.03
C PRO A 499 57.19 8.49 -0.11
N PRO A 500 56.49 7.41 -0.45
CA PRO A 500 55.44 6.85 0.40
C PRO A 500 56.03 6.44 1.75
N THR A 501 55.31 6.75 2.83
CA THR A 501 55.69 6.37 4.19
C THR A 501 55.80 4.85 4.31
N PRO A 502 56.77 4.32 5.09
CA PRO A 502 56.86 2.88 5.32
C PRO A 502 55.55 2.34 5.92
N GLY A 503 54.86 1.45 5.18
CA GLY A 503 53.64 0.77 5.64
C GLY A 503 52.36 1.04 4.84
N VAL A 504 52.38 1.87 3.79
CA VAL A 504 51.21 2.04 2.88
C VAL A 504 51.22 1.04 1.72
N PHE A 505 50.03 0.60 1.31
CA PHE A 505 49.84 -0.22 0.12
C PHE A 505 50.08 0.60 -1.16
N LEU A 506 50.94 0.12 -2.05
CA LEU A 506 51.20 0.73 -3.36
C LEU A 506 50.13 0.30 -4.37
N ALA A 507 49.63 1.26 -5.16
CA ALA A 507 48.76 0.95 -6.29
C ALA A 507 49.56 0.29 -7.43
N SER A 508 49.01 -0.77 -8.02
CA SER A 508 49.59 -1.48 -9.16
C SER A 508 49.70 -0.57 -10.39
N PRO A 509 50.76 -0.69 -11.22
CA PRO A 509 50.94 0.17 -12.39
C PRO A 509 49.91 -0.13 -13.49
N LEU A 510 49.43 0.93 -14.15
CA LEU A 510 48.56 0.87 -15.33
C LEU A 510 49.33 0.32 -16.55
N LEU A 511 48.80 -0.74 -17.16
CA LEU A 511 49.25 -1.26 -18.45
C LEU A 511 48.83 -0.31 -19.58
N LEU A 512 49.79 0.43 -20.15
CA LEU A 512 49.64 1.15 -21.41
C LEU A 512 50.04 0.23 -22.57
N LEU A 513 49.08 -0.24 -23.36
CA LEU A 513 49.36 -0.84 -24.67
C LEU A 513 49.75 0.26 -25.67
N SER A 514 50.95 0.13 -26.23
CA SER A 514 51.50 0.98 -27.29
C SER A 514 50.89 0.67 -28.67
N GLN A 515 50.75 1.73 -29.46
CA GLN A 515 50.29 1.85 -30.86
C GLN A 515 51.14 0.99 -31.85
N GLN A 516 50.85 0.75 -33.15
CA GLN A 516 50.28 1.59 -34.23
C GLN A 516 50.31 0.81 -35.57
N SER A 517 49.35 1.02 -36.50
CA SER A 517 49.54 1.09 -37.98
C SER A 517 48.17 1.12 -38.68
N THR A 518 47.81 1.92 -39.68
CA THR A 518 48.44 2.98 -40.48
C THR A 518 47.32 3.71 -41.25
N LEU A 519 47.52 5.01 -41.48
CA LEU A 519 46.65 5.96 -42.19
C LEU A 519 46.38 5.62 -43.67
N ARG A 520 45.19 6.01 -44.18
CA ARG A 520 45.06 6.98 -45.28
C ARG A 520 43.63 7.50 -45.46
N ALA A 521 43.52 8.83 -45.55
CA ALA A 521 42.32 9.62 -45.78
C ALA A 521 42.13 9.94 -47.27
N ARG A 522 40.89 10.21 -47.70
CA ARG A 522 40.42 11.54 -48.22
C ARG A 522 39.02 11.46 -48.81
N ASN A 523 38.21 12.46 -48.42
CA ASN A 523 37.28 13.31 -49.21
C ASN A 523 36.23 12.61 -50.10
N SER A 524 35.00 13.09 -50.29
CA SER A 524 34.27 14.31 -49.95
C SER A 524 32.84 14.14 -50.52
N GLU A 525 31.93 15.04 -50.13
CA GLU A 525 30.65 15.35 -50.78
C GLU A 525 29.41 14.50 -50.44
N SER A 526 28.64 15.08 -49.50
CA SER A 526 27.19 15.34 -49.54
C SER A 526 26.42 15.04 -50.84
N THR A 527 25.24 14.43 -50.70
CA THR A 527 23.95 14.98 -51.16
C THR A 527 22.75 14.25 -50.52
N LEU A 528 21.68 15.02 -50.36
CA LEU A 528 20.36 14.72 -49.80
C LEU A 528 19.34 14.69 -50.95
N SER A 529 18.48 13.67 -51.05
CA SER A 529 17.15 13.69 -51.70
C SER A 529 16.47 12.32 -51.52
N VAL A 530 15.31 12.18 -50.87
CA VAL A 530 13.88 12.44 -51.26
C VAL A 530 13.22 11.26 -52.00
N GLU A 531 12.14 10.74 -51.38
CA GLU A 531 10.94 10.00 -51.87
C GLU A 531 11.08 8.71 -52.72
N SER A 532 10.42 7.62 -52.33
CA SER A 532 9.00 7.32 -52.65
C SER A 532 8.64 5.84 -52.38
N GLU A 533 7.54 5.65 -51.66
CA GLU A 533 6.40 4.73 -51.86
C GLU A 533 6.44 3.45 -52.73
N LEU A 534 5.54 2.51 -52.34
CA LEU A 534 4.96 1.33 -53.00
C LEU A 534 5.66 -0.02 -52.73
N GLU A 535 5.10 -0.87 -51.87
CA GLU A 535 3.94 -1.78 -52.07
C GLU A 535 4.24 -3.08 -52.85
N HIS A 536 3.68 -4.16 -52.30
CA HIS A 536 3.25 -5.40 -52.95
C HIS A 536 4.22 -6.60 -53.13
N HIS A 537 3.97 -7.59 -52.27
CA HIS A 537 3.43 -8.92 -52.63
C HIS A 537 4.36 -10.19 -52.70
N TRP A 538 4.13 -11.06 -51.70
CA TRP A 538 3.97 -12.55 -51.68
C TRP A 538 5.09 -13.56 -52.03
N LYS A 539 5.15 -14.58 -51.12
CA LYS A 539 5.36 -16.04 -51.28
C LYS A 539 6.77 -16.68 -51.17
N ILE A 540 7.03 -17.20 -49.96
CA ILE A 540 7.58 -18.53 -49.54
C ILE A 540 7.37 -19.67 -50.59
N PRO A 541 8.05 -20.84 -50.57
CA PRO A 541 8.99 -21.39 -49.57
C PRO A 541 10.16 -22.27 -50.07
N TRP A 542 11.16 -22.56 -49.22
CA TRP A 542 11.84 -23.87 -49.16
C TRP A 542 12.33 -24.14 -47.72
N GLN A 543 11.81 -25.22 -47.13
CA GLN A 543 12.33 -25.89 -45.94
C GLN A 543 13.44 -26.87 -46.33
N VAL A 544 14.51 -26.95 -45.54
CA VAL A 544 15.12 -28.23 -45.14
C VAL A 544 15.47 -28.15 -43.67
N VAL A 545 15.04 -29.19 -42.95
CA VAL A 545 15.16 -29.46 -41.52
C VAL A 545 16.45 -30.26 -41.30
N ASP A 546 17.19 -29.97 -40.22
CA ASP A 546 17.66 -30.98 -39.24
C ASP A 546 18.46 -30.31 -38.10
N ALA A 547 17.99 -30.55 -36.87
CA ALA A 547 18.69 -30.37 -35.59
C ALA A 547 19.30 -31.73 -35.17
N PRO A 548 19.87 -31.96 -33.97
CA PRO A 548 20.22 -31.08 -32.85
C PRO A 548 21.68 -31.33 -32.34
N VAL A 549 22.12 -30.66 -31.26
CA VAL A 549 22.76 -31.26 -30.06
C VAL A 549 23.10 -30.13 -29.07
N MET A 550 22.83 -30.45 -27.81
CA MET A 550 22.92 -29.66 -26.59
C MET A 550 24.13 -30.18 -25.78
N ASP A 551 25.03 -29.30 -25.33
CA ASP A 551 25.75 -29.34 -24.03
C ASP A 551 26.79 -28.20 -23.97
N GLN A 552 26.65 -27.27 -23.03
CA GLN A 552 27.33 -27.19 -21.72
C GLN A 552 28.81 -26.72 -21.75
N GLN A 553 28.99 -25.56 -21.13
CA GLN A 553 30.02 -25.21 -20.14
C GLN A 553 31.51 -25.00 -20.51
N LEU A 554 31.97 -23.81 -20.09
CA LEU A 554 33.19 -23.49 -19.33
C LEU A 554 34.56 -23.39 -20.02
N CYS A 555 35.06 -22.14 -20.01
CA CYS A 555 36.37 -21.65 -19.57
C CYS A 555 37.72 -22.27 -20.02
N ASP A 556 38.53 -21.35 -20.55
CA ASP A 556 39.96 -21.07 -20.26
C ASP A 556 41.12 -21.69 -21.07
N GLN A 557 41.79 -20.75 -21.76
CA GLN A 557 43.25 -20.47 -21.81
C GLN A 557 44.25 -21.33 -22.61
N LYS A 558 45.12 -20.57 -23.31
CA LYS A 558 46.51 -20.87 -23.78
C LYS A 558 46.58 -21.92 -24.91
N ASN A 559 47.28 -21.70 -26.01
CA ASN A 559 48.56 -21.05 -26.27
C ASN A 559 48.59 -20.51 -27.71
#